data_AF-A0A5C5FLQ6-F1
#
_entry.id   AF-A0A5C5FLQ6-F1
#
_cell.length_a   1.000
_cell.length_b   1.000
_cell.length_c   1.000
_cell.angle_alpha   90.00
_cell.angle_beta   90.00
_cell.angle_gamma   90.00
#
_symmetry.space_group_name_H-M   'P 1'
#
loop_
_entity.id
_entity.type
_entity.pdbx_description
1 polymer ?
#
loop_
_entity_poly.entity_id
_entity_poly.type
_entity_poly.pdbx_seq_one_letter_code
_entity_poly.pdbx_strand_id
1 'polypeptide(L)' 'MHINKLKVKPRKTPYVQPCALELTAMLGCWASSGDLVNAKDCREAAIRLHECMAKPQAKGKPRVSSVNYLLAKMSNK' A
#
# COMPACT_ATOMS: atom_id res chain seq x y z
N MET A 1 9.22 -29.30 -22.14
CA MET A 1 9.79 -28.12 -21.47
C MET A 1 10.64 -28.58 -20.30
N HIS A 2 11.93 -28.21 -20.26
CA HIS A 2 12.83 -28.53 -19.14
C HIS A 2 13.07 -27.24 -18.35
N ILE A 3 12.65 -27.19 -17.08
CA ILE A 3 12.84 -26.03 -16.20
C ILE A 3 13.99 -26.35 -15.26
N ASN A 4 15.15 -25.71 -15.46
CA ASN A 4 16.36 -25.97 -14.68
C ASN A 4 16.24 -25.59 -13.20
N LYS A 5 15.41 -24.59 -12.86
CA LYS A 5 15.15 -24.15 -11.48
C LYS A 5 13.71 -23.73 -11.33
N LEU A 6 12.93 -24.50 -10.58
CA LEU A 6 11.54 -24.17 -10.28
C LEU A 6 11.49 -23.05 -9.22
N LYS A 7 11.23 -21.82 -9.67
CA LYS A 7 11.12 -20.64 -8.80
C LYS A 7 9.96 -19.75 -9.23
N VAL A 8 9.20 -19.26 -8.26
CA VAL A 8 8.19 -18.21 -8.48
C VAL A 8 8.85 -16.85 -8.42
N LYS A 9 8.59 -16.03 -9.44
CA LYS A 9 8.99 -14.62 -9.47
C LYS A 9 8.27 -13.89 -8.32
N PRO A 10 9.00 -13.28 -7.37
CA PRO A 10 8.36 -12.57 -6.27
C PRO A 10 7.49 -11.46 -6.84
N ARG A 11 6.22 -11.41 -6.40
CA ARG A 11 5.37 -10.26 -6.71
C ARG A 11 5.96 -9.04 -6.00
N LYS A 12 6.02 -7.91 -6.71
CA LYS A 12 6.22 -6.62 -6.06
C LYS A 12 4.96 -6.38 -5.22
N THR A 13 5.03 -6.64 -3.91
CA THR A 13 3.93 -6.29 -3.01
C THR A 13 3.72 -4.79 -3.12
N PRO A 14 2.52 -4.32 -3.49
CA PRO A 14 2.27 -2.89 -3.52
C PRO A 14 2.52 -2.35 -2.12
N TYR A 15 3.32 -1.28 -2.03
CA TYR A 15 3.48 -0.57 -0.79
C TYR A 15 2.10 -0.01 -0.41
N VAL A 16 1.55 -0.48 0.71
CA VAL A 16 0.28 0.04 1.22
C VAL A 16 0.56 1.42 1.78
N GLN A 17 0.12 2.45 1.04
CA GLN A 17 0.19 3.84 1.48
C GLN A 17 -0.88 4.03 2.58
N PRO A 18 -0.51 4.25 3.85
CA PRO A 18 -1.46 4.21 4.96
C PRO A 18 -2.51 5.33 4.92
N CYS A 19 -2.18 6.48 4.34
CA CYS A 19 -3.06 7.65 4.27
C CYS A 19 -3.55 7.97 2.86
N ALA A 20 -3.38 7.07 1.88
CA ALA A 20 -3.79 7.33 0.51
C ALA A 20 -5.31 7.51 0.39
N LEU A 21 -6.10 6.78 1.17
CA LEU A 21 -7.56 6.87 1.12
C LEU A 21 -8.08 8.21 1.65
N GLU A 22 -7.56 8.68 2.78
CA GLU A 22 -7.95 9.97 3.36
C GLU A 22 -7.50 11.14 2.47
N LEU A 23 -6.34 11.01 1.82
CA LEU A 23 -5.85 11.99 0.87
C LEU A 23 -6.75 12.04 -0.38
N THR A 24 -7.15 10.90 -0.96
CA THR A 24 -8.04 10.91 -2.13
C THR A 24 -9.42 11.45 -1.79
N ALA A 25 -9.93 11.22 -0.59
CA ALA A 25 -11.16 11.82 -0.11
C ALA A 25 -11.06 13.35 -0.03
N MET A 26 -9.95 13.88 0.51
CA MET A 26 -9.69 15.31 0.56
C MET A 26 -9.58 15.93 -0.85
N LEU A 27 -8.83 15.28 -1.74
CA LEU A 27 -8.68 15.71 -3.13
C LEU A 27 -10.01 15.68 -3.90
N GLY A 28 -10.85 14.67 -3.63
CA GLY A 28 -12.20 14.59 -4.20
C GLY A 28 -13.09 15.74 -3.75
N CYS A 29 -13.00 16.13 -2.47
CA CYS A 29 -13.74 17.28 -1.94
C CYS A 29 -13.28 18.61 -2.57
N TRP A 30 -11.97 18.79 -2.76
CA TRP A 30 -11.45 19.96 -3.49
C TRP A 30 -11.90 20.00 -4.95
N ALA A 31 -11.96 18.83 -5.60
CA ALA A 31 -12.46 18.75 -6.97
C ALA A 31 -13.95 19.09 -7.09
N SER A 32 -14.77 18.71 -6.10
CA SER A 32 -16.21 19.02 -6.11
C SER A 32 -16.52 20.48 -5.76
N SER A 33 -15.76 21.08 -4.84
CA SER A 33 -16.04 22.43 -4.37
C SER A 33 -15.48 23.53 -5.29
N GLY A 34 -14.60 23.18 -6.24
CA GLY A 34 -14.02 24.13 -7.19
C GLY A 34 -13.04 25.13 -6.57
N ASP A 35 -12.82 25.06 -5.25
CA ASP A 35 -11.98 25.96 -4.49
C ASP A 35 -10.86 25.20 -3.77
N LEU A 36 -9.62 25.54 -4.13
CA LEU A 36 -8.39 25.00 -3.51
C LEU A 36 -8.24 25.41 -2.03
N VAL A 37 -9.01 26.42 -1.60
CA VAL A 37 -8.87 27.10 -0.30
C VAL A 37 -10.07 26.84 0.61
N ASN A 38 -11.13 26.15 0.15
CA ASN A 38 -12.32 25.90 0.96
C ASN A 38 -12.07 24.81 2.03
N ALA A 39 -11.30 25.22 3.04
CA ALA A 39 -11.02 24.45 4.25
C ALA A 39 -12.25 24.28 5.14
N LYS A 40 -13.35 25.01 4.88
CA LYS A 40 -14.57 24.91 5.67
C LYS A 40 -15.43 23.70 5.30
N ASP A 41 -15.62 23.46 4.00
CA ASP A 41 -16.45 22.36 3.51
C ASP A 41 -15.69 21.03 3.51
N CYS A 42 -14.38 21.08 3.22
CA CYS A 42 -13.50 19.90 3.26
C CYS A 42 -12.81 19.70 4.62
N ARG A 43 -13.27 20.38 5.68
CA ARG A 43 -12.64 20.35 7.02
C ARG A 43 -12.53 18.94 7.57
N GLU A 44 -13.61 18.17 7.45
CA GLU A 44 -13.67 16.82 8.00
C GLU A 44 -12.66 15.89 7.30
N ALA A 45 -12.56 15.97 5.97
CA ALA A 45 -11.57 15.22 5.20
C ALA A 45 -10.13 15.60 5.58
N ALA A 46 -9.88 16.89 5.83
CA ALA A 46 -8.58 17.38 6.28
C ALA A 46 -8.20 16.88 7.69
N ILE A 47 -9.17 16.83 8.62
CA ILE A 47 -8.96 16.29 9.97
C ILE A 47 -8.58 14.82 9.90
N ARG A 48 -9.33 14.00 9.14
CA ARG A 48 -9.04 12.56 9.00
C ARG A 48 -7.68 12.30 8.37
N LEU A 49 -7.28 13.09 7.38
CA LEU A 49 -5.93 13.01 6.79
C LEU A 49 -4.86 13.34 7.84
N HIS A 50 -5.05 14.42 8.60
CA HIS A 50 -4.11 14.82 9.65
C HIS A 50 -3.98 13.74 10.74
N GLU A 51 -5.09 13.17 11.19
CA GLU A 51 -5.10 12.06 12.15
C GLU A 51 -4.37 10.83 11.60
N CYS A 52 -4.53 10.51 10.31
CA CYS A 52 -3.79 9.42 9.69
C CYS A 52 -2.29 9.69 9.66
N MET A 53 -1.88 10.90 9.28
CA MET A 53 -0.46 11.27 9.19
C MET A 53 0.22 11.39 10.56
N ALA A 54 -0.54 11.72 11.60
CA ALA A 54 -0.06 11.75 12.99
C ALA A 54 0.21 10.36 13.56
N LYS A 55 -0.40 9.30 13.00
CA LYS A 55 -0.19 7.93 13.47
C LYS A 55 1.21 7.43 13.08
N PRO A 56 1.96 6.81 14.00
CA PRO A 56 3.26 6.25 13.69
C PRO A 56 3.10 5.09 12.69
N GLN A 57 3.86 5.14 11.59
CA GLN A 57 3.86 4.06 10.60
C GLN A 57 4.49 2.79 11.19
N ALA A 58 3.86 1.65 10.96
CA ALA A 58 4.40 0.34 11.35
C ALA A 58 5.72 0.09 10.61
N LYS A 59 6.83 0.16 11.34
CA LYS A 59 8.17 -0.16 10.82
C LYS A 59 8.37 -1.67 10.89
N GLY A 60 8.47 -2.34 9.75
CA GLY A 60 8.77 -3.77 9.72
C GLY A 60 8.93 -4.30 8.30
N LYS A 61 9.89 -5.22 8.11
CA LYS A 61 9.95 -5.99 6.86
C LYS A 61 8.73 -6.93 6.83
N PRO A 62 7.94 -6.94 5.74
CA PRO A 62 6.84 -7.90 5.62
C PRO A 62 7.40 -9.32 5.70
N ARG A 63 6.63 -10.24 6.29
CA ARG A 63 6.99 -11.65 6.33
C ARG A 63 7.07 -12.18 4.90
N VAL A 64 8.22 -12.69 4.50
CA VAL A 64 8.44 -13.23 3.16
C VAL A 64 8.04 -14.70 3.14
N SER A 65 7.30 -15.13 2.12
CA SER A 65 6.91 -16.53 1.95
C SER A 65 8.12 -17.42 1.61
N SER A 66 8.18 -18.64 2.17
CA SER A 66 9.23 -19.63 1.90
C SER A 66 8.98 -20.49 0.65
N VAL A 67 8.02 -20.13 -0.21
CA VAL A 67 7.59 -20.93 -1.38
C VAL A 67 8.77 -21.34 -2.28
N ASN A 68 9.67 -20.40 -2.59
CA ASN A 68 10.83 -20.70 -3.45
C ASN A 68 11.81 -21.71 -2.84
N TYR A 69 11.90 -21.76 -1.51
CA TYR A 69 12.69 -22.77 -0.81
C TYR A 69 12.06 -24.16 -0.94
N LEU A 70 10.73 -24.25 -0.76
CA LEU A 70 9.99 -25.51 -0.87
C LEU A 70 10.00 -26.05 -2.32
N LEU A 71 9.80 -25.19 -3.31
CA LEU A 71 9.85 -25.58 -4.72
C LEU A 71 11.23 -26.11 -5.15
N ALA A 72 12.30 -25.48 -4.66
CA ALA A 72 13.66 -25.95 -4.91
C ALA A 72 13.91 -27.33 -4.29
N LYS A 73 13.37 -27.59 -3.09
CA LYS A 73 13.48 -28.90 -2.43
C LYS A 73 12.74 -30.01 -3.18
N MET A 74 11.56 -29.72 -3.72
CA MET A 74 10.79 -30.71 -4.50
C MET A 74 11.40 -30.98 -5.88
N SER A 75 12.02 -29.98 -6.51
CA SER A 75 12.66 -30.12 -7.82
C SER A 75 13.90 -31.02 -7.81
N ASN A 76 14.52 -31.24 -6.65
CA ASN A 76 15.71 -32.09 -6.49
C ASN A 76 15.35 -33.53 -6.07
N LYS A 77 14.08 -33.89 -6.07
CA LYS A 77 13.58 -35.22 -5.74
C LYS A 77 13.00 -35.86 -7.00
#